data_AF-I9AZL9-F1
#
_entry.id   AF-I9AZL9-F1
#
_cell.length_a   1.000
_cell.length_b   1.000
_cell.length_c   1.000
_cell.angle_alpha   90.00
_cell.angle_beta   90.00
_cell.angle_gamma   90.00
#
_symmetry.space_group_name_H-M   'P 1'
#
loop_
_entity.id
_entity.type
_entity.pdbx_description
1 polymer ?
#
loop_
_entity_poly.entity_id
_entity_poly.type
_entity_poly.pdbx_seq_one_letter_code
_entity_poly.pdbx_strand_id
1 'polypeptide(L)'
;MKKTHRNDQAISKRTIYIIGLALLVMFIGFVFYHTKGLTTEGTVKKEALMVEYNLLQQLPGAIRNDLSSYNKTTSALVSAGYRSSKSYNEIRSFYIAEAEKNGWIFISEETVRGGGQDLGGKTIYFRKGDYTLSIQYAGAKADYGWDFAVGLSWHYLK
;
A
#
# COMPACT_ATOMS: atom_id res chain seq x y z
N MET A 1 70.36 -24.58 8.81
CA MET A 1 69.24 -24.84 7.89
C MET A 1 68.07 -25.41 8.68
N LYS A 2 66.95 -24.67 8.80
CA LYS A 2 65.73 -25.10 9.51
C LYS A 2 64.85 -25.88 8.53
N LYS A 3 64.61 -27.18 8.76
CA LYS A 3 63.64 -27.97 7.98
C LYS A 3 62.24 -27.59 8.45
N THR A 4 61.50 -26.85 7.62
CA THR A 4 60.07 -26.62 7.79
C THR A 4 59.32 -27.92 7.50
N HIS A 5 58.83 -28.58 8.55
CA HIS A 5 57.88 -29.68 8.42
C HIS A 5 56.57 -29.12 7.85
N ARG A 6 56.33 -29.39 6.55
CA ARG A 6 55.06 -29.07 5.89
C ARG A 6 54.03 -30.10 6.37
N ASN A 7 53.11 -29.66 7.21
CA ASN A 7 52.06 -30.50 7.77
C ASN A 7 50.90 -30.58 6.76
N ASP A 8 51.08 -31.40 5.72
CA ASP A 8 50.07 -31.62 4.67
C ASP A 8 49.02 -32.62 5.17
N GLN A 9 48.17 -32.21 6.12
CA GLN A 9 46.97 -32.98 6.44
C GLN A 9 45.93 -32.74 5.34
N ALA A 10 45.85 -33.69 4.41
CA ALA A 10 44.85 -33.69 3.35
C ALA A 10 43.44 -33.75 3.95
N ILE A 11 42.62 -32.74 3.68
CA ILE A 11 41.23 -32.69 4.12
C ILE A 11 40.47 -33.82 3.41
N SER A 12 39.83 -34.70 4.19
CA SER A 12 39.06 -35.81 3.62
C SER A 12 37.84 -35.30 2.83
N LYS A 13 37.43 -36.04 1.78
CA LYS A 13 36.21 -35.71 1.02
C LYS A 13 34.98 -35.58 1.92
N ARG A 14 34.89 -36.40 2.98
CA ARG A 14 33.82 -36.33 3.99
C ARG A 14 33.80 -35.00 4.72
N THR A 15 34.96 -34.48 5.10
CA THR A 15 35.10 -33.17 5.75
C THR A 15 34.61 -32.04 4.81
N ILE A 16 34.93 -32.11 3.51
CA ILE A 16 34.46 -31.15 2.51
C ILE A 16 32.93 -31.18 2.39
N TYR A 17 32.30 -32.36 2.33
CA TYR A 17 30.84 -32.47 2.28
C TYR A 17 30.14 -31.91 3.52
N ILE A 18 30.69 -32.18 4.71
CA ILE A 18 30.13 -31.66 5.97
C ILE A 18 30.21 -30.13 6.01
N ILE A 19 31.34 -29.55 5.63
CA ILE A 19 31.51 -28.10 5.56
C ILE A 19 30.54 -27.50 4.53
N GLY A 20 30.42 -28.10 3.35
CA GLY A 20 29.49 -27.64 2.31
C GLY A 20 28.04 -27.67 2.77
N LEU A 21 27.61 -28.74 3.45
CA LEU A 21 26.27 -28.86 4.00
C LEU A 21 26.00 -27.84 5.10
N ALA A 22 26.96 -27.63 6.01
CA ALA A 22 26.85 -26.63 7.07
C ALA A 22 26.70 -25.21 6.51
N LEU A 23 27.49 -24.86 5.49
CA LEU A 23 27.39 -23.56 4.82
C LEU A 23 26.04 -23.39 4.09
N LEU A 24 25.54 -24.45 3.44
CA LEU A 24 24.23 -24.42 2.79
C LEU A 24 23.10 -24.17 3.79
N VAL A 25 23.09 -24.86 4.93
CA VAL A 25 22.10 -24.67 5.98
C VAL A 25 22.17 -23.26 6.57
N MET A 26 23.39 -22.74 6.79
CA MET A 26 23.59 -21.38 7.27
C MET A 26 23.07 -20.33 6.26
N PHE A 27 23.31 -20.54 4.97
CA PHE A 27 22.81 -19.68 3.91
C PHE A 27 21.27 -19.70 3.83
N ILE A 28 20.65 -20.88 3.91
CA ILE A 28 19.19 -21.01 3.95
C ILE A 28 18.62 -20.29 5.19
N GLY A 29 19.23 -20.48 6.36
CA GLY A 29 18.84 -19.79 7.58
C GLY A 29 18.96 -18.27 7.47
N PHE A 30 20.04 -17.77 6.86
CA PHE A 30 20.26 -16.35 6.60
C PHE A 30 19.19 -15.77 5.66
N VAL A 31 18.90 -16.46 4.55
CA VAL A 31 17.82 -16.06 3.62
C VAL A 31 16.47 -16.05 4.32
N PHE A 32 16.17 -17.06 5.14
CA PHE A 32 14.90 -17.15 5.87
C PHE A 32 14.77 -16.05 6.94
N TYR A 33 15.85 -15.77 7.67
CA TYR A 33 15.92 -14.68 8.65
C TYR A 33 15.69 -13.32 8.00
N HIS A 34 16.37 -13.06 6.88
CA HIS A 34 16.21 -11.79 6.15
C HIS A 34 14.85 -11.65 5.46
N THR A 35 14.24 -12.74 5.00
CA THR A 35 12.92 -12.67 4.34
C THR A 35 11.77 -12.53 5.34
N LYS A 36 11.85 -13.15 6.53
CA LYS A 36 10.81 -13.04 7.57
C LYS A 36 10.86 -11.71 8.34
N GLY A 37 12.04 -11.08 8.44
CA GLY A 37 12.23 -9.83 9.19
C GLY A 37 11.77 -8.54 8.49
N LEU A 38 11.22 -8.63 7.27
CA LEU A 38 10.93 -7.44 6.44
C LEU A 38 9.44 -7.05 6.38
N THR A 39 8.54 -7.81 6.99
CA THR A 39 7.13 -7.43 7.04
C THR A 39 6.92 -6.32 8.07
N THR A 40 6.95 -5.08 7.59
CA THR A 40 6.61 -3.92 8.42
C THR A 40 5.12 -3.85 8.70
N GLU A 41 4.73 -3.16 9.78
CA GLU A 41 3.31 -2.89 10.07
C GLU A 41 2.60 -2.26 8.87
N GLY A 42 3.24 -1.31 8.18
CA GLY A 42 2.69 -0.73 6.96
C GLY A 42 2.45 -1.73 5.82
N THR A 43 3.24 -2.80 5.71
CA THR A 43 2.99 -3.87 4.73
C THR A 43 1.68 -4.59 5.06
N VAL A 44 1.49 -4.99 6.32
CA VAL A 44 0.25 -5.64 6.81
C VAL A 44 -0.94 -4.70 6.61
N LYS A 45 -0.79 -3.43 6.95
CA LYS A 45 -1.85 -2.43 6.83
C LYS A 45 -2.20 -2.18 5.35
N LYS A 46 -1.23 -2.13 4.43
CA LYS A 46 -1.50 -2.04 2.98
C LYS A 46 -2.31 -3.22 2.46
N GLU A 47 -1.99 -4.44 2.88
CA GLU A 47 -2.74 -5.64 2.48
C GLU A 47 -4.19 -5.57 2.99
N ALA A 48 -4.39 -5.17 4.25
CA ALA A 48 -5.73 -4.94 4.79
C ALA A 48 -6.48 -3.82 4.03
N LEU A 49 -5.82 -2.72 3.70
CA LEU A 49 -6.40 -1.64 2.89
C LEU A 49 -6.78 -2.12 1.48
N MET A 50 -6.02 -3.03 0.87
CA MET A 50 -6.36 -3.61 -0.43
C MET A 50 -7.61 -4.48 -0.35
N VAL A 51 -7.78 -5.25 0.73
CA VAL A 51 -9.02 -6.00 0.98
C VAL A 51 -10.20 -5.06 1.10
N GLU A 52 -10.11 -4.03 1.93
CA GLU A 52 -11.16 -3.01 2.09
C GLU A 52 -11.46 -2.27 0.79
N TYR A 53 -10.44 -1.93 0.00
CA TYR A 53 -10.60 -1.30 -1.32
C TYR A 53 -11.43 -2.17 -2.27
N ASN A 54 -11.16 -3.48 -2.29
CA ASN A 54 -11.85 -4.42 -3.17
C ASN A 54 -13.30 -4.71 -2.75
N LEU A 55 -13.69 -4.37 -1.52
CA LEU A 55 -15.09 -4.44 -1.08
C LEU A 55 -15.93 -3.27 -1.60
N LEU A 56 -15.31 -2.12 -1.89
CA LEU A 56 -16.02 -0.97 -2.44
C LEU A 56 -16.42 -1.21 -3.89
N GLN A 57 -17.70 -1.04 -4.19
CA GLN A 57 -18.17 -1.04 -5.56
C GLN A 57 -17.65 0.18 -6.32
N GLN A 58 -17.21 -0.07 -7.56
CA GLN A 58 -16.88 1.00 -8.49
C GLN A 58 -18.16 1.73 -8.93
N LEU A 59 -18.10 3.06 -9.01
CA LEU A 59 -19.17 3.90 -9.53
C LEU A 59 -19.59 3.42 -10.94
N PRO A 60 -20.87 3.10 -11.19
CA PRO A 60 -21.33 2.64 -12.49
C PRO A 60 -20.99 3.60 -13.63
N GLY A 61 -20.36 3.08 -14.69
CA GLY A 61 -19.92 3.86 -15.84
C GLY A 61 -18.63 4.65 -15.64
N ALA A 62 -18.02 4.65 -14.45
CA ALA A 62 -16.67 5.16 -14.28
C ALA A 62 -15.65 4.18 -14.90
N ILE A 63 -14.53 4.71 -15.41
CA ILE A 63 -13.40 3.95 -15.92
C ILE A 63 -12.22 4.21 -14.99
N ARG A 64 -11.64 3.14 -14.42
CA ARG A 64 -10.45 3.26 -13.57
C ARG A 64 -9.23 3.54 -14.45
N ASN A 65 -8.43 4.53 -14.06
CA ASN A 65 -7.14 4.82 -14.68
C ASN A 65 -6.08 3.84 -14.14
N ASP A 66 -5.38 4.22 -13.07
CA ASP A 66 -4.34 3.43 -12.44
C ASP A 66 -4.63 3.20 -10.96
N LEU A 67 -4.44 1.95 -10.52
CA LEU A 67 -4.41 1.59 -9.11
C LEU A 67 -2.97 1.73 -8.61
N SER A 68 -2.78 2.61 -7.62
CA SER A 68 -1.51 2.80 -6.93
C SER A 68 -1.62 2.31 -5.50
N SER A 69 -0.54 1.72 -5.01
CA SER A 69 -0.41 1.38 -3.59
C SER A 69 1.02 1.62 -3.12
N TYR A 70 1.16 2.12 -1.90
CA TYR A 70 2.46 2.29 -1.26
C TYR A 70 2.37 1.99 0.22
N ASN A 71 3.50 1.63 0.82
CA ASN A 71 3.61 1.50 2.26
C ASN A 71 4.97 1.98 2.76
N LYS A 72 4.97 2.48 3.99
CA LYS A 72 6.13 2.80 4.83
C LYS A 72 5.86 2.20 6.21
N THR A 73 6.86 2.16 7.09
CA THR A 73 6.71 1.57 8.43
C THR A 73 5.48 2.10 9.20
N THR A 74 5.18 3.39 9.08
CA THR A 74 4.12 4.08 9.85
C THR A 74 2.94 4.56 9.01
N SER A 75 2.86 4.18 7.73
CA SER A 75 1.76 4.59 6.86
C SER A 75 1.55 3.66 5.68
N ALA A 76 0.32 3.54 5.20
CA ALA A 76 -0.02 2.83 3.98
C ALA A 76 -1.09 3.59 3.19
N LEU A 77 -1.09 3.43 1.87
CA LEU A 77 -2.11 3.97 0.96
C LEU A 77 -2.43 2.94 -0.13
N VAL A 78 -3.70 2.83 -0.46
CA VAL A 78 -4.21 2.24 -1.71
C VAL A 78 -5.15 3.26 -2.33
N SER A 79 -4.94 3.62 -3.60
CA SER A 79 -5.76 4.63 -4.26
C SER A 79 -5.86 4.39 -5.76
N ALA A 80 -6.98 4.75 -6.37
CA ALA A 80 -7.08 4.85 -7.82
C ALA A 80 -7.81 6.13 -8.27
N GLY A 81 -7.39 6.64 -9.43
CA GLY A 81 -8.10 7.69 -10.16
C GLY A 81 -9.13 7.08 -11.12
N TYR A 82 -10.19 7.82 -11.38
CA TYR A 82 -11.31 7.40 -12.21
C TYR A 82 -11.74 8.53 -13.15
N ARG A 83 -12.10 8.16 -14.37
CA ARG A 83 -12.82 9.03 -15.32
C ARG A 83 -14.31 8.70 -15.32
N SER A 84 -15.16 9.72 -15.35
CA SER A 84 -16.61 9.55 -15.32
C SER A 84 -17.32 10.80 -15.83
N SER A 85 -18.47 10.63 -16.48
CA SER A 85 -19.38 11.73 -16.84
C SER A 85 -20.30 12.17 -15.69
N LYS A 86 -20.15 11.55 -14.51
CA LYS A 86 -21.00 11.81 -13.34
C LYS A 86 -20.65 13.14 -12.67
N SER A 87 -21.69 13.83 -12.22
CA SER A 87 -21.53 15.06 -11.43
C SER A 87 -20.97 14.75 -10.03
N TYR A 88 -20.42 15.76 -9.38
CA TYR A 88 -19.97 15.64 -7.97
C TYR A 88 -21.06 15.07 -7.05
N ASN A 89 -22.30 15.55 -7.19
CA ASN A 89 -23.40 15.12 -6.33
C ASN A 89 -23.77 13.64 -6.53
N GLU A 90 -23.68 13.13 -7.76
CA GLU A 90 -23.88 11.70 -8.04
C GLU A 90 -22.73 10.86 -7.45
N ILE A 91 -21.47 11.28 -7.64
CA ILE A 91 -20.29 10.60 -7.09
C ILE A 91 -20.38 10.55 -5.56
N ARG A 92 -20.64 11.69 -4.93
CA ARG A 92 -20.78 11.85 -3.49
C ARG A 92 -21.86 10.95 -2.93
N SER A 93 -23.07 11.00 -3.50
CA SER A 93 -24.21 10.23 -2.98
C SER A 93 -23.98 8.73 -3.09
N PHE A 94 -23.38 8.29 -4.21
CA PHE A 94 -23.01 6.88 -4.40
C PHE A 94 -22.01 6.42 -3.34
N TYR A 95 -20.89 7.13 -3.16
CA TYR A 95 -19.85 6.68 -2.24
C TYR A 95 -20.22 6.85 -0.77
N ILE A 96 -21.11 7.78 -0.39
CA ILE A 96 -21.66 7.80 0.97
C ILE A 96 -22.42 6.50 1.24
N ALA A 97 -23.37 6.14 0.37
CA ALA A 97 -24.16 4.93 0.56
C ALA A 97 -23.30 3.66 0.53
N GLU A 98 -22.34 3.57 -0.39
CA GLU A 98 -21.45 2.41 -0.51
C GLU A 98 -20.47 2.32 0.67
N ALA A 99 -19.93 3.45 1.16
CA ALA A 99 -19.05 3.46 2.32
C ALA A 99 -19.82 3.03 3.59
N GLU A 100 -21.01 3.58 3.83
CA GLU A 100 -21.86 3.23 4.98
C GLU A 100 -22.23 1.73 4.99
N LYS A 101 -22.59 1.19 3.83
CA LYS A 101 -22.86 -0.25 3.64
C LYS A 101 -21.66 -1.13 4.04
N ASN A 102 -20.43 -0.63 3.86
CA ASN A 102 -19.19 -1.32 4.22
C ASN A 102 -18.66 -0.96 5.63
N GLY A 103 -19.48 -0.30 6.45
CA GLY A 103 -19.18 0.03 7.85
C GLY A 103 -18.26 1.23 8.02
N TRP A 104 -18.11 2.09 7.00
CA TRP A 104 -17.39 3.35 7.11
C TRP A 104 -18.30 4.45 7.65
N ILE A 105 -17.75 5.32 8.49
CA ILE A 105 -18.49 6.42 9.11
C ILE A 105 -18.07 7.73 8.44
N PHE A 106 -19.02 8.49 7.92
CA PHE A 106 -18.76 9.81 7.35
C PHE A 106 -18.22 10.78 8.41
N ILE A 107 -17.16 11.51 8.09
CA ILE A 107 -16.47 12.44 9.01
C ILE A 107 -16.66 13.88 8.56
N SER A 108 -16.29 14.20 7.32
CA SER A 108 -16.29 15.58 6.83
C SER A 108 -16.33 15.66 5.31
N GLU A 109 -16.67 16.85 4.82
CA GLU A 109 -16.48 17.28 3.43
C GLU A 109 -15.66 18.56 3.43
N GLU A 110 -14.64 18.62 2.58
CA GLU A 110 -13.73 19.76 2.48
C GLU A 110 -13.62 20.23 1.02
N THR A 111 -13.50 21.55 0.82
CA THR A 111 -13.22 22.11 -0.50
C THR A 111 -11.72 22.07 -0.77
N VAL A 112 -11.33 21.55 -1.93
CA VAL A 112 -9.94 21.47 -2.37
C VAL A 112 -9.59 22.74 -3.15
N ARG A 113 -8.54 23.44 -2.70
CA ARG A 113 -7.99 24.62 -3.39
C ARG A 113 -6.63 24.28 -3.98
N GLY A 114 -6.46 24.46 -5.28
CA GLY A 114 -5.19 24.27 -5.98
C GLY A 114 -4.51 25.61 -6.17
N GLY A 115 -3.30 25.81 -5.62
CA GLY A 115 -2.56 27.07 -5.80
C GLY A 115 -3.29 28.33 -5.31
N GLY A 116 -4.15 28.19 -4.30
CA GLY A 116 -5.01 29.28 -3.80
C GLY A 116 -6.28 29.52 -4.62
N GLN A 117 -6.44 28.88 -5.78
CA GLN A 117 -7.62 28.98 -6.63
C GLN A 117 -8.63 27.88 -6.31
N ASP A 118 -9.91 28.23 -6.32
CA ASP A 118 -11.01 27.28 -6.24
C ASP A 118 -11.28 26.68 -7.62
N LEU A 119 -10.93 25.40 -7.79
CA LEU A 119 -11.17 24.63 -9.02
C LEU A 119 -12.51 23.87 -8.96
N GLY A 120 -13.29 24.03 -7.89
CA GLY A 120 -14.50 23.27 -7.62
C GLY A 120 -14.22 21.85 -7.11
N GLY A 121 -12.98 21.57 -6.69
CA GLY A 121 -12.59 20.28 -6.13
C GLY A 121 -13.16 20.11 -4.72
N LYS A 122 -13.51 18.88 -4.37
CA LYS A 122 -14.10 18.55 -3.06
C LYS A 122 -13.61 17.18 -2.62
N THR A 123 -13.34 17.00 -1.35
CA THR A 123 -13.00 15.70 -0.77
C THR A 123 -13.98 15.36 0.35
N ILE A 124 -14.55 14.16 0.33
CA ILE A 124 -15.28 13.61 1.47
C ILE A 124 -14.41 12.58 2.18
N TYR A 125 -14.49 12.56 3.51
CA TYR A 125 -13.70 11.70 4.38
C TYR A 125 -14.59 10.78 5.20
N PHE A 126 -14.13 9.55 5.37
CA PHE A 126 -14.76 8.55 6.22
C PHE A 126 -13.71 7.86 7.10
N ARG A 127 -14.17 7.23 8.19
CA ARG A 127 -13.32 6.48 9.11
C ARG A 127 -13.87 5.09 9.38
N LYS A 128 -12.97 4.11 9.51
CA LYS A 128 -13.24 2.74 9.97
C LYS A 128 -12.06 2.27 10.82
N GLY A 129 -12.20 2.38 12.15
CA GLY A 129 -11.09 2.17 13.08
C GLY A 129 -9.94 3.15 12.84
N ASP A 130 -8.76 2.62 12.51
CA ASP A 130 -7.55 3.39 12.19
C ASP A 130 -7.42 3.76 10.71
N TYR A 131 -8.38 3.35 9.88
CA TYR A 131 -8.37 3.61 8.44
C TYR A 131 -9.16 4.86 8.10
N THR A 132 -8.67 5.58 7.10
CA THR A 132 -9.36 6.71 6.48
C THR A 132 -9.68 6.35 5.04
N LEU A 133 -10.91 6.62 4.62
CA LEU A 133 -11.33 6.59 3.22
C LEU A 133 -11.54 8.03 2.77
N SER A 134 -10.99 8.41 1.63
CA SER A 134 -11.21 9.69 0.99
C SER A 134 -11.72 9.50 -0.43
N ILE A 135 -12.72 10.29 -0.80
CA ILE A 135 -13.21 10.40 -2.18
C ILE A 135 -13.01 11.84 -2.61
N GLN A 136 -12.04 12.07 -3.51
CA GLN A 136 -11.69 13.38 -4.00
C GLN A 136 -12.25 13.59 -5.40
N TYR A 137 -13.07 14.61 -5.59
CA TYR A 137 -13.45 15.13 -6.89
C TYR A 137 -12.46 16.19 -7.34
N ALA A 138 -11.93 16.06 -8.56
CA ALA A 138 -10.90 16.93 -9.10
C ALA A 138 -11.36 18.39 -9.22
N GLY A 139 -12.65 18.58 -9.52
CA GLY A 139 -13.23 19.87 -9.86
C GLY A 139 -13.39 20.03 -11.37
N ALA A 140 -14.45 20.72 -11.79
CA ALA A 140 -14.80 20.87 -13.22
C ALA A 140 -13.75 21.62 -14.05
N LYS A 141 -12.80 22.30 -13.39
CA LYS A 141 -11.73 23.08 -14.03
C LYS A 141 -10.36 22.40 -13.95
N ALA A 142 -10.27 21.22 -13.34
CA ALA A 142 -9.01 20.51 -13.19
C ALA A 142 -8.69 19.67 -14.43
N ASP A 143 -7.41 19.60 -14.80
CA ASP A 143 -6.90 18.76 -15.89
C ASP A 143 -5.83 17.78 -15.35
N TYR A 144 -6.25 16.93 -14.40
CA TYR A 144 -5.37 15.93 -13.79
C TYR A 144 -5.42 14.57 -14.50
N GLY A 145 -6.20 14.45 -15.58
CA GLY A 145 -6.45 13.17 -16.26
C GLY A 145 -7.44 12.23 -15.56
N TRP A 146 -8.01 12.65 -14.42
CA TRP A 146 -9.05 11.94 -13.67
C TRP A 146 -10.11 12.92 -13.16
N ASP A 147 -11.35 12.45 -13.03
CA ASP A 147 -12.50 13.23 -12.57
C ASP A 147 -12.72 13.09 -11.05
N PHE A 148 -12.48 11.89 -10.52
CA PHE A 148 -12.40 11.66 -9.08
C PHE A 148 -11.36 10.58 -8.73
N ALA A 149 -10.96 10.52 -7.46
CA ALA A 149 -10.08 9.51 -6.91
C ALA A 149 -10.67 8.92 -5.63
N VAL A 150 -10.45 7.62 -5.44
CA VAL A 150 -10.78 6.88 -4.21
C VAL A 150 -9.48 6.48 -3.56
N GLY A 151 -9.27 6.85 -2.30
CA GLY A 151 -8.07 6.53 -1.55
C GLY A 151 -8.42 5.98 -0.18
N LEU A 152 -7.79 4.88 0.21
CA LEU A 152 -7.81 4.40 1.59
C LEU A 152 -6.40 4.51 2.16
N SER A 153 -6.28 5.09 3.34
CA SER A 153 -5.02 5.26 4.04
C SER A 153 -5.06 4.76 5.47
N TRP A 154 -3.86 4.45 5.96
CA TRP A 154 -3.57 4.21 7.36
C TRP A 154 -2.37 5.04 7.76
N HIS A 155 -2.43 5.65 8.94
CA HIS A 155 -1.33 6.39 9.54
C HIS A 155 -1.22 6.00 11.00
N TYR A 156 0.00 5.71 11.47
CA TYR A 156 0.25 5.49 12.89
C TYR A 156 0.05 6.81 13.65
N LEU A 157 -1.00 6.89 14.46
CA LEU A 157 -1.21 7.99 15.40
C LEU A 157 -0.39 7.67 16.66
N LYS A 158 0.62 8.50 16.96
CA LYS A 158 1.38 8.42 18.21
C LYS A 158 0.57 8.96 19.37
#